data_AF-A0A7J8G163-F1
#
_entry.id   AF-A0A7J8G163-F1
#
_cell.length_a   1.000
_cell.length_b   1.000
_cell.length_c   1.000
_cell.angle_alpha   90.00
_cell.angle_beta   90.00
_cell.angle_gamma   90.00
#
_symmetry.space_group_name_H-M   'P 1'
#
loop_
_entity.id
_entity.type
_entity.pdbx_description
1 polymer ?
#
loop_
_entity_poly.entity_id
_entity_poly.type
_entity_poly.pdbx_seq_one_letter_code
_entity_poly.pdbx_strand_id
1 'polypeptide(L)'
;MLENRFPNIKVIECGVKQLKSEEHCVLTEDGIQLVYKKLCLCAGAKPKLIYEGNPYVLGIRDTDSAQEFQKQLTKAKRIMIIGNGGIALELAYEIEGCEVIWAIKDKAIGNTFFDAGAAEFLTSKLIAEKPETKIAHKRTRYTTEGKKKEAGTKVNAGNIGSALGPDWHEGLNLKGTKEFSHKVHIETMCEVKNVYLQQEFRLSKKKSLTFPRDYHNQPVTTDEELWPVYVELTNEKIYGCDFIVSATGVTPNIEPFLCGNNFEVGEDGGLKVDDHMHTSLPDIYAAGDICTASWQPSPLWQQMRLWTQARQMGWYAAKCMAAATLGDSVDMDFSFELFAHVTKFFNYKVVLLGKYNAQNLGSDHELMLRCTKGQEYIKVVMQDGRMMGAVLIGETNLEETFENLILNQMNLSSYGEDLLDPNIDIEDYFD
;
A
#
# COMPACT_ATOMS: atom_id res chain seq x y z
N MET A 1 -22.23 15.73 5.68
CA MET A 1 -21.87 15.31 4.31
C MET A 1 -21.18 16.44 3.58
N LEU A 2 -20.37 16.17 2.53
CA LEU A 2 -19.66 17.18 1.73
C LEU A 2 -20.58 18.30 1.21
N GLU A 3 -21.79 17.95 0.76
CA GLU A 3 -22.81 18.88 0.27
C GLU A 3 -23.22 19.93 1.32
N ASN A 4 -23.24 19.56 2.61
CA ASN A 4 -23.56 20.49 3.70
C ASN A 4 -22.47 21.57 3.87
N ARG A 5 -21.23 21.25 3.49
CA ARG A 5 -20.09 22.15 3.62
C ARG A 5 -19.84 22.95 2.35
N PHE A 6 -20.21 22.41 1.19
CA PHE A 6 -19.98 23.01 -0.12
C PHE A 6 -21.27 22.96 -0.95
N PRO A 7 -22.03 24.09 -1.04
CA PRO A 7 -23.34 24.10 -1.68
C PRO A 7 -23.30 23.90 -3.20
N ASN A 8 -22.11 24.02 -3.80
CA ASN A 8 -21.86 23.76 -5.22
C ASN A 8 -21.44 22.32 -5.52
N ILE A 9 -21.42 21.44 -4.52
CA ILE A 9 -21.10 20.02 -4.68
C ILE A 9 -22.39 19.21 -4.55
N LYS A 10 -22.61 18.29 -5.49
CA LYS A 10 -23.63 17.25 -5.43
C LYS A 10 -22.94 15.89 -5.34
N VAL A 11 -23.34 15.07 -4.37
CA VAL A 11 -22.86 13.70 -4.17
C VAL A 11 -23.95 12.74 -4.65
N ILE A 12 -23.57 11.83 -5.55
CA ILE A 12 -24.46 10.80 -6.09
C ILE A 12 -23.88 9.45 -5.68
N GLU A 13 -24.59 8.72 -4.83
CA GLU A 13 -24.21 7.37 -4.40
C GLU A 13 -24.74 6.34 -5.41
N CYS A 14 -23.97 6.06 -6.47
CA CYS A 14 -24.33 5.08 -7.48
C CYS A 14 -23.10 4.52 -8.21
N GLY A 15 -23.18 3.26 -8.66
CA GLY A 15 -22.16 2.67 -9.53
C GLY A 15 -22.19 3.29 -10.93
N VAL A 16 -21.01 3.43 -11.56
CA VAL A 16 -20.92 3.78 -12.98
C VAL A 16 -21.04 2.50 -13.79
N LYS A 17 -22.05 2.44 -14.66
CA LYS A 17 -22.25 1.31 -15.58
C LYS A 17 -21.42 1.47 -16.84
N GLN A 18 -21.38 2.67 -17.40
CA GLN A 18 -20.67 2.95 -18.65
C GLN A 18 -20.34 4.43 -18.77
N LEU A 19 -19.17 4.75 -19.32
CA LEU A 19 -18.85 6.06 -19.87
C LEU A 19 -19.13 6.07 -21.38
N LYS A 20 -19.79 7.12 -21.87
CA LYS A 20 -19.92 7.41 -23.29
C LYS A 20 -19.17 8.71 -23.60
N SER A 21 -17.90 8.59 -23.97
CA SER A 21 -17.02 9.76 -24.12
C SER A 21 -17.49 10.72 -25.22
N GLU A 22 -17.89 10.20 -26.39
CA GLU A 22 -18.37 11.00 -27.52
C GLU A 22 -19.67 11.77 -27.24
N GLU A 23 -20.51 11.26 -26.33
CA GLU A 23 -21.76 11.90 -25.91
C GLU A 23 -21.58 12.79 -24.68
N HIS A 24 -20.36 12.91 -24.14
CA HIS A 24 -20.04 13.56 -22.85
C HIS A 24 -20.99 13.12 -21.72
N CYS A 25 -21.25 11.81 -21.63
CA CYS A 25 -22.28 11.28 -20.74
C CYS A 25 -21.78 10.06 -19.93
N VAL A 26 -22.11 10.02 -18.65
CA VAL A 26 -21.92 8.86 -17.76
C VAL A 26 -23.28 8.22 -17.49
N LEU A 27 -23.40 6.92 -17.79
CA LEU A 27 -24.55 6.10 -17.44
C LEU A 27 -24.27 5.37 -16.13
N THR A 28 -25.15 5.57 -15.16
CA THR A 28 -25.08 4.90 -13.85
C THR A 28 -25.83 3.56 -13.85
N GLU A 29 -25.60 2.73 -12.85
CA GLU A 29 -26.26 1.42 -12.70
C GLU A 29 -27.78 1.53 -12.50
N ASP A 30 -28.26 2.61 -11.87
CA ASP A 30 -29.68 2.92 -11.71
C ASP A 30 -30.33 3.56 -12.96
N GLY A 31 -29.57 3.73 -14.04
CA GLY A 31 -30.06 4.23 -15.33
C GLY A 31 -30.10 5.75 -15.46
N ILE A 32 -29.56 6.49 -14.50
CA ILE A 32 -29.38 7.95 -14.60
C ILE A 32 -28.29 8.27 -15.63
N GLN A 33 -28.53 9.31 -16.42
CA GLN A 33 -27.56 9.87 -17.34
C GLN A 33 -27.04 11.20 -16.81
N LEU A 34 -25.71 11.30 -16.67
CA LEU A 34 -25.02 12.48 -16.17
C LEU A 34 -24.16 13.06 -17.29
N VAL A 35 -24.55 14.23 -17.79
CA VAL A 35 -23.80 14.96 -18.82
C VAL A 35 -22.71 15.79 -18.16
N TYR A 36 -21.51 15.82 -18.76
CA TYR A 36 -20.38 16.59 -18.26
C TYR A 36 -19.82 17.54 -19.33
N LYS A 37 -19.10 18.56 -18.89
CA LYS A 37 -18.21 19.35 -19.77
C LYS A 37 -16.77 18.90 -19.65
N LYS A 38 -16.35 18.57 -18.42
CA LYS A 38 -15.08 17.95 -18.09
C LYS A 38 -15.37 16.83 -17.09
N LEU A 39 -14.63 15.72 -17.19
CA LEU A 39 -14.76 14.56 -16.31
C LEU A 39 -13.40 14.23 -15.70
N CYS A 40 -13.36 13.90 -14.41
CA CYS A 40 -12.15 13.36 -13.78
C CYS A 40 -12.47 11.97 -13.23
N LEU A 41 -11.77 10.96 -13.71
CA LEU A 41 -11.90 9.57 -13.27
C LEU A 41 -11.00 9.32 -12.06
N CYS A 42 -11.60 8.98 -10.93
CA CYS A 42 -10.91 8.74 -9.65
C CYS A 42 -11.33 7.40 -9.02
N ALA A 43 -11.59 6.36 -9.83
CA ALA A 43 -12.15 5.09 -9.36
C ALA A 43 -11.16 4.21 -8.57
N GLY A 44 -9.92 4.67 -8.38
CA GLY A 44 -8.89 3.96 -7.63
C GLY A 44 -8.53 2.61 -8.23
N ALA A 45 -8.29 1.64 -7.35
CA ALA A 45 -7.86 0.28 -7.70
C ALA A 45 -8.42 -0.73 -6.69
N LYS A 46 -8.64 -1.97 -7.14
CA LYS A 46 -9.10 -3.12 -6.33
C LYS A 46 -7.93 -4.02 -5.92
N PRO A 47 -8.00 -4.75 -4.79
CA PRO A 47 -6.98 -5.74 -4.44
C PRO A 47 -6.79 -6.78 -5.54
N LYS A 48 -5.55 -7.19 -5.79
CA LYS A 48 -5.26 -8.38 -6.58
C LYS A 48 -5.42 -9.60 -5.68
N LEU A 49 -6.47 -10.40 -5.91
CA LEU A 49 -6.69 -11.61 -5.14
C LEU A 49 -5.88 -12.77 -5.73
N ILE A 50 -5.27 -13.59 -4.87
CA ILE A 50 -4.61 -14.84 -5.27
C ILE A 50 -5.61 -15.89 -5.79
N TYR A 51 -6.88 -15.76 -5.41
CA TYR A 51 -7.97 -16.64 -5.83
C TYR A 51 -9.29 -15.84 -5.79
N GLU A 52 -9.75 -15.40 -6.97
CA GLU A 52 -11.01 -14.67 -7.11
C GLU A 52 -12.23 -15.52 -6.74
N GLY A 53 -13.17 -14.95 -5.98
CA GLY A 53 -14.43 -15.61 -5.60
C GLY A 53 -14.31 -16.68 -4.51
N ASN A 54 -13.12 -16.93 -3.95
CA ASN A 54 -12.96 -17.83 -2.81
C ASN A 54 -13.43 -17.14 -1.51
N PRO A 55 -14.37 -17.72 -0.74
CA PRO A 55 -14.92 -17.07 0.45
C PRO A 55 -13.94 -16.92 1.62
N TYR A 56 -12.79 -17.62 1.57
CA TYR A 56 -11.73 -17.56 2.57
C TYR A 56 -10.54 -16.72 2.13
N VAL A 57 -10.60 -16.05 0.97
CA VAL A 57 -9.56 -15.15 0.48
C VAL A 57 -10.09 -13.72 0.52
N LEU A 58 -9.46 -12.89 1.35
CA LEU A 58 -9.84 -11.50 1.55
C LEU A 58 -8.73 -10.57 1.05
N GLY A 59 -9.09 -9.59 0.25
CA GLY A 59 -8.23 -8.42 -0.01
C GLY A 59 -8.59 -7.29 0.96
N ILE A 60 -7.60 -6.52 1.38
CA ILE A 60 -7.81 -5.32 2.22
C ILE A 60 -7.42 -4.10 1.41
N ARG A 61 -8.36 -3.16 1.26
CA ARG A 61 -8.14 -1.97 0.42
C ARG A 61 -8.92 -0.74 0.84
N ASP A 62 -10.10 -0.93 1.40
CA ASP A 62 -11.03 0.13 1.79
C ASP A 62 -11.58 -0.09 3.21
N THR A 63 -12.36 0.86 3.70
CA THR A 63 -12.95 0.80 5.05
C THR A 63 -13.79 -0.46 5.29
N ASP A 64 -14.46 -0.96 4.26
CA ASP A 64 -15.43 -2.04 4.38
C ASP A 64 -14.70 -3.39 4.43
N SER A 65 -13.70 -3.59 3.58
CA SER A 65 -12.78 -4.73 3.63
C SER A 65 -11.97 -4.78 4.93
N ALA A 66 -11.58 -3.63 5.49
CA ALA A 66 -10.93 -3.56 6.80
C ALA A 66 -11.87 -3.97 7.95
N GLN A 67 -13.15 -3.59 7.89
CA GLN A 67 -14.16 -4.01 8.87
C GLN A 67 -14.47 -5.51 8.75
N GLU A 68 -14.59 -6.03 7.53
CA GLU A 68 -14.80 -7.47 7.31
C GLU A 68 -13.58 -8.28 7.79
N PHE A 69 -12.36 -7.80 7.51
CA PHE A 69 -11.14 -8.38 8.08
C PHE A 69 -11.19 -8.45 9.60
N GLN A 70 -11.47 -7.32 10.27
CA GLN A 70 -11.59 -7.26 11.72
C GLN A 70 -12.61 -8.29 12.25
N LYS A 71 -13.78 -8.35 11.62
CA LYS A 71 -14.86 -9.26 12.00
C LYS A 71 -14.45 -10.73 11.86
N GLN A 72 -13.77 -11.11 10.78
CA GLN A 72 -13.26 -12.47 10.61
C GLN A 72 -12.14 -12.78 11.62
N LEU A 73 -11.23 -11.82 11.84
CA LEU A 73 -10.11 -11.98 12.75
C LEU A 73 -10.55 -12.31 14.18
N THR A 74 -11.65 -11.70 14.69
CA THR A 74 -12.15 -11.99 16.06
C THR A 74 -12.45 -13.46 16.34
N LYS A 75 -12.66 -14.27 15.29
CA LYS A 75 -12.96 -15.71 15.39
C LYS A 75 -11.79 -16.59 14.97
N ALA A 76 -10.71 -15.99 14.46
CA ALA A 76 -9.57 -16.72 13.94
C ALA A 76 -8.60 -17.12 15.04
N LYS A 77 -8.07 -18.34 14.89
CA LYS A 77 -6.91 -18.86 15.62
C LYS A 77 -5.65 -18.72 14.79
N ARG A 78 -5.74 -18.87 13.47
CA ARG A 78 -4.62 -18.78 12.54
C ARG A 78 -5.04 -18.18 11.22
N ILE A 79 -4.27 -17.24 10.70
CA ILE A 79 -4.45 -16.70 9.35
C ILE A 79 -3.19 -16.90 8.52
N MET A 80 -3.35 -16.80 7.21
CA MET A 80 -2.24 -16.68 6.28
C MET A 80 -2.24 -15.32 5.60
N ILE A 81 -1.11 -14.61 5.62
CA ILE A 81 -0.90 -13.39 4.86
C ILE A 81 -0.04 -13.73 3.64
N ILE A 82 -0.49 -13.37 2.45
CA ILE A 82 0.25 -13.56 1.20
C ILE A 82 0.63 -12.21 0.61
N GLY A 83 1.93 -11.99 0.39
CA GLY A 83 2.45 -10.77 -0.22
C GLY A 83 3.32 -9.96 0.74
N ASN A 84 4.13 -9.05 0.21
CA ASN A 84 5.25 -8.43 0.93
C ASN A 84 5.18 -6.89 0.96
N GLY A 85 3.98 -6.33 0.73
CA GLY A 85 3.73 -4.89 0.67
C GLY A 85 3.32 -4.26 2.01
N GLY A 86 2.92 -2.98 1.97
CA GLY A 86 2.65 -2.19 3.18
C GLY A 86 1.57 -2.78 4.08
N ILE A 87 0.45 -3.22 3.47
CA ILE A 87 -0.63 -3.90 4.20
C ILE A 87 -0.11 -5.16 4.91
N ALA A 88 0.74 -5.95 4.27
CA ALA A 88 1.27 -7.18 4.88
C ALA A 88 2.21 -6.86 6.04
N LEU A 89 3.10 -5.87 5.88
CA LEU A 89 4.02 -5.40 6.93
C LEU A 89 3.25 -4.91 8.17
N GLU A 90 2.22 -4.09 7.97
CA GLU A 90 1.39 -3.57 9.05
C GLU A 90 0.61 -4.69 9.74
N LEU A 91 -0.05 -5.58 8.98
CA LEU A 91 -0.81 -6.69 9.57
C LEU A 91 0.06 -7.67 10.35
N ALA A 92 1.21 -8.05 9.81
CA ALA A 92 2.12 -8.97 10.47
C ALA A 92 2.58 -8.44 11.83
N TYR A 93 2.69 -7.12 11.97
CA TYR A 93 3.00 -6.49 13.24
C TYR A 93 1.79 -6.21 14.12
N GLU A 94 0.66 -5.79 13.57
CA GLU A 94 -0.47 -5.27 14.35
C GLU A 94 -1.43 -6.33 14.88
N ILE A 95 -1.46 -7.52 14.28
CA ILE A 95 -2.34 -8.61 14.69
C ILE A 95 -1.89 -9.21 16.02
N GLU A 96 -2.83 -9.30 16.96
CA GLU A 96 -2.63 -9.92 18.27
C GLU A 96 -3.57 -11.13 18.45
N GLY A 97 -3.21 -12.08 19.31
CA GLY A 97 -4.09 -13.22 19.64
C GLY A 97 -4.45 -14.12 18.47
N CYS A 98 -3.66 -14.12 17.39
CA CYS A 98 -3.84 -14.97 16.21
C CYS A 98 -2.49 -15.44 15.68
N GLU A 99 -2.38 -16.70 15.29
CA GLU A 99 -1.19 -17.24 14.63
C GLU A 99 -1.12 -16.69 13.20
N VAL A 100 -0.02 -16.04 12.83
CA VAL A 100 0.14 -15.44 11.50
C VAL A 100 1.21 -16.22 10.75
N ILE A 101 0.83 -16.86 9.64
CA ILE A 101 1.77 -17.40 8.67
C ILE A 101 1.89 -16.40 7.54
N TRP A 102 3.06 -15.79 7.38
CA TRP A 102 3.31 -14.77 6.39
C TRP A 102 4.18 -15.33 5.26
N ALA A 103 3.57 -15.62 4.12
CA ALA A 103 4.27 -16.17 2.96
C ALA A 103 4.68 -15.05 2.00
N ILE A 104 5.97 -15.02 1.67
CA ILE A 104 6.57 -14.04 0.76
C ILE A 104 7.41 -14.74 -0.30
N LYS A 105 7.37 -14.20 -1.52
CA LYS A 105 8.17 -14.69 -2.65
C LYS A 105 9.65 -14.29 -2.55
N ASP A 106 9.95 -13.29 -1.74
CA ASP A 106 11.26 -12.68 -1.61
C ASP A 106 12.09 -13.34 -0.49
N LYS A 107 13.38 -13.01 -0.44
CA LYS A 107 14.30 -13.47 0.63
C LYS A 107 14.11 -12.73 1.96
N ALA A 108 13.57 -11.52 1.91
CA ALA A 108 13.44 -10.63 3.05
C ALA A 108 12.05 -9.97 3.05
N ILE A 109 11.69 -9.35 4.17
CA ILE A 109 10.42 -8.63 4.28
C ILE A 109 10.51 -7.23 3.68
N GLY A 110 9.38 -6.74 3.16
CA GLY A 110 9.22 -5.36 2.74
C GLY A 110 10.09 -4.93 1.55
N ASN A 111 10.45 -5.85 0.65
CA ASN A 111 11.32 -5.56 -0.51
C ASN A 111 10.85 -4.40 -1.41
N THR A 112 9.56 -4.07 -1.38
CA THR A 112 9.01 -2.88 -2.06
C THR A 112 9.58 -1.58 -1.49
N PHE A 113 9.95 -1.56 -0.21
CA PHE A 113 10.39 -0.39 0.55
C PHE A 113 11.84 -0.50 1.04
N PHE A 114 12.34 -1.71 1.26
CA PHE A 114 13.56 -1.97 2.01
C PHE A 114 14.52 -2.90 1.27
N ASP A 115 15.81 -2.76 1.58
CA ASP A 115 16.80 -3.79 1.31
C ASP A 115 16.86 -4.81 2.45
N ALA A 116 17.76 -5.79 2.32
CA ALA A 116 17.93 -6.84 3.31
C ALA A 116 18.37 -6.33 4.68
N GLY A 117 19.18 -5.26 4.75
CA GLY A 117 19.69 -4.72 6.01
C GLY A 117 18.60 -4.00 6.81
N ALA A 118 17.80 -3.17 6.13
CA ALA A 118 16.62 -2.54 6.72
C ALA A 118 15.57 -3.59 7.13
N ALA A 119 15.37 -4.63 6.33
CA ALA A 119 14.47 -5.74 6.66
C ALA A 119 14.91 -6.50 7.92
N GLU A 120 16.20 -6.80 8.05
CA GLU A 120 16.76 -7.45 9.24
C GLU A 120 16.58 -6.56 10.48
N PHE A 121 16.87 -5.26 10.37
CA PHE A 121 16.64 -4.28 11.43
C PHE A 121 15.21 -4.35 11.96
N LEU A 122 14.22 -4.35 11.06
CA LEU A 122 12.79 -4.36 11.41
C LEU A 122 12.30 -5.73 11.91
N THR A 123 12.82 -6.84 11.38
CA THR A 123 12.41 -8.20 11.76
C THR A 123 12.68 -8.48 13.24
N SER A 124 13.71 -7.87 13.82
CA SER A 124 13.99 -7.99 15.25
C SER A 124 12.81 -7.58 16.16
N LYS A 125 11.95 -6.64 15.71
CA LYS A 125 10.75 -6.21 16.44
C LYS A 125 9.55 -7.13 16.29
N LEU A 126 9.47 -7.91 15.22
CA LEU A 126 8.42 -8.92 15.05
C LEU A 126 8.52 -10.03 16.09
N ILE A 127 9.75 -10.30 16.54
CA ILE A 127 10.06 -11.37 17.49
C ILE A 127 10.00 -10.86 18.94
N ALA A 128 10.22 -9.56 19.17
CA ALA A 128 10.15 -8.96 20.49
C ALA A 128 8.70 -8.76 20.97
N GLU A 129 8.46 -8.88 22.27
CA GLU A 129 7.16 -8.54 22.84
C GLU A 129 6.84 -7.04 22.62
N LYS A 130 5.58 -6.74 22.25
CA LYS A 130 5.13 -5.35 22.13
C LYS A 130 5.16 -4.68 23.52
N PRO A 131 5.66 -3.43 23.62
CA PRO A 131 5.52 -2.67 24.86
C PRO A 131 4.03 -2.48 25.20
N GLU A 132 3.68 -2.61 26.49
CA GLU A 132 2.29 -2.55 26.99
C GLU A 132 1.58 -1.21 26.69
N THR A 133 2.34 -0.15 26.42
CA THR A 133 1.80 1.18 26.13
C THR A 133 1.90 1.51 24.64
N LYS A 134 0.75 1.54 23.97
CA LYS A 134 0.63 2.18 22.66
C LYS A 134 0.88 3.67 22.84
N ILE A 135 1.95 4.20 22.25
CA ILE A 135 2.19 5.64 22.22
C ILE A 135 1.04 6.26 21.41
N ALA A 136 0.19 7.03 22.09
CA ALA A 136 -0.98 7.64 21.49
C ALA A 136 -0.56 8.84 20.65
N HIS A 137 -0.51 8.67 19.32
CA HIS A 137 -0.37 9.78 18.40
C HIS A 137 -1.76 10.16 17.89
N LYS A 138 -2.15 11.42 18.05
CA LYS A 138 -3.43 11.92 17.57
C LYS A 138 -3.26 12.41 16.13
N ARG A 139 -3.66 11.58 15.16
CA ARG A 139 -4.04 12.07 13.83
C ARG A 139 -5.55 12.08 13.74
N THR A 140 -6.13 13.25 13.46
CA THR A 140 -7.59 13.43 13.49
C THR A 140 -8.24 12.68 12.33
N ARG A 141 -8.96 11.60 12.62
CA ARG A 141 -9.81 10.90 11.65
C ARG A 141 -11.06 11.74 11.38
N TYR A 142 -11.28 12.13 10.13
CA TYR A 142 -12.58 12.67 9.71
C TYR A 142 -13.47 11.51 9.26
N THR A 143 -14.26 10.95 10.18
CA THR A 143 -15.37 10.06 9.80
C THR A 143 -16.59 10.92 9.48
N THR A 144 -17.18 10.77 8.31
CA THR A 144 -18.58 11.19 8.11
C THR A 144 -19.42 10.36 9.08
N GLU A 145 -20.15 11.03 9.97
CA GLU A 145 -20.85 10.45 11.12
C GLU A 145 -21.52 9.09 10.85
N GLY A 146 -21.33 8.17 11.79
CA GLY A 146 -21.89 6.82 11.73
C GLY A 146 -23.42 6.82 11.72
N LYS A 147 -24.00 6.36 10.61
CA LYS A 147 -25.32 5.75 10.66
C LYS A 147 -25.16 4.28 11.00
N LYS A 148 -25.75 3.85 12.12
CA LYS A 148 -26.19 2.46 12.26
C LYS A 148 -27.10 2.18 11.07
N LYS A 149 -26.62 1.42 10.07
CA LYS A 149 -27.51 0.83 9.07
C LYS A 149 -28.41 -0.13 9.82
N GLU A 150 -29.64 0.30 10.10
CA GLU A 150 -30.73 -0.60 10.48
C GLU A 150 -30.84 -1.67 9.38
N ALA A 151 -31.00 -2.92 9.81
CA ALA A 151 -31.18 -4.06 8.94
C ALA A 151 -32.46 -3.88 8.11
N GLY A 152 -32.31 -3.33 6.91
CA GLY A 152 -33.37 -3.07 5.94
C GLY A 152 -32.94 -3.55 4.55
N THR A 153 -33.48 -4.71 4.20
CA THR A 153 -33.55 -5.42 2.92
C THR A 153 -33.21 -4.61 1.64
N LYS A 154 -32.02 -4.89 1.06
CA LYS A 154 -31.77 -5.28 -0.34
C LYS A 154 -30.26 -5.34 -0.57
N VAL A 155 -29.73 -6.56 -0.66
CA VAL A 155 -28.37 -6.85 -1.14
C VAL A 155 -28.43 -6.71 -2.65
N ASN A 156 -27.82 -5.68 -3.23
CA ASN A 156 -27.33 -5.65 -4.61
C ASN A 156 -26.46 -4.39 -4.81
N ALA A 157 -25.32 -4.58 -5.50
CA ALA A 157 -24.12 -3.74 -5.61
C ALA A 157 -23.24 -3.70 -4.34
N GLY A 158 -22.00 -4.19 -4.46
CA GLY A 158 -21.03 -4.25 -3.37
C GLY A 158 -20.74 -2.85 -2.85
N ASN A 159 -20.99 -2.61 -1.56
CA ASN A 159 -20.58 -1.37 -0.91
C ASN A 159 -19.04 -1.37 -0.87
N ILE A 160 -18.43 -0.51 -1.68
CA ILE A 160 -16.99 -0.26 -1.68
C ILE A 160 -16.76 0.96 -0.78
N GLY A 161 -15.92 0.79 0.23
CA GLY A 161 -15.57 1.85 1.16
C GLY A 161 -14.61 2.88 0.55
N SER A 162 -14.22 3.90 1.34
CA SER A 162 -13.09 4.76 0.95
C SER A 162 -11.78 3.99 1.05
N ALA A 163 -10.87 4.19 0.10
CA ALA A 163 -9.55 3.58 0.13
C ALA A 163 -8.80 3.89 1.44
N LEU A 164 -8.06 2.90 1.94
CA LEU A 164 -7.31 3.02 3.18
C LEU A 164 -6.11 3.97 3.00
N GLY A 165 -5.96 4.91 3.93
CA GLY A 165 -4.78 5.76 4.03
C GLY A 165 -3.75 5.20 5.02
N PRO A 166 -2.72 5.99 5.35
CA PRO A 166 -1.81 5.67 6.45
C PRO A 166 -2.58 5.43 7.75
N ASP A 167 -2.04 4.58 8.62
CA ASP A 167 -2.59 4.32 9.95
C ASP A 167 -4.04 3.78 9.92
N TRP A 168 -4.45 3.12 8.84
CA TRP A 168 -5.84 2.69 8.65
C TRP A 168 -6.34 1.71 9.70
N HIS A 169 -5.42 0.97 10.31
CA HIS A 169 -5.69 0.05 11.40
C HIS A 169 -5.97 0.79 12.73
N GLU A 170 -5.69 2.08 12.84
CA GLU A 170 -6.01 2.87 14.02
C GLU A 170 -7.53 2.89 14.28
N GLY A 171 -7.90 2.47 15.49
CA GLY A 171 -9.29 2.32 15.90
C GLY A 171 -9.92 0.97 15.54
N LEU A 172 -9.21 0.06 14.86
CA LEU A 172 -9.62 -1.33 14.70
C LEU A 172 -9.06 -2.18 15.85
N ASN A 173 -9.87 -3.11 16.34
CA ASN A 173 -9.42 -4.14 17.28
C ASN A 173 -8.92 -5.35 16.49
N LEU A 174 -7.63 -5.40 16.21
CA LEU A 174 -6.99 -6.46 15.44
C LEU A 174 -6.57 -7.66 16.32
N LYS A 175 -7.54 -8.21 17.07
CA LYS A 175 -7.31 -9.29 18.02
C LYS A 175 -8.07 -10.56 17.64
N GLY A 176 -7.36 -11.68 17.57
CA GLY A 176 -7.90 -13.02 17.39
C GLY A 176 -8.42 -13.66 18.68
N THR A 177 -8.55 -14.98 18.65
CA THR A 177 -9.17 -15.78 19.73
C THR A 177 -8.24 -16.16 20.88
N LYS A 178 -6.93 -15.86 20.78
CA LYS A 178 -5.90 -16.31 21.73
C LYS A 178 -5.35 -15.17 22.60
N GLU A 179 -4.66 -15.55 23.67
CA GLU A 179 -4.06 -14.63 24.65
C GLU A 179 -2.52 -14.63 24.53
N PHE A 180 -2.02 -14.12 23.40
CA PHE A 180 -0.60 -13.80 23.22
C PHE A 180 -0.46 -12.52 22.40
N SER A 181 0.68 -11.84 22.52
CA SER A 181 0.95 -10.60 21.78
C SER A 181 1.18 -10.90 20.30
N HIS A 182 2.25 -11.60 19.93
CA HIS A 182 2.57 -11.94 18.53
C HIS A 182 2.99 -13.39 18.40
N LYS A 183 2.58 -14.01 17.30
CA LYS A 183 3.07 -15.32 16.90
C LYS A 183 3.09 -15.40 15.38
N VAL A 184 4.20 -14.93 14.80
CA VAL A 184 4.38 -14.75 13.36
C VAL A 184 5.45 -15.72 12.86
N HIS A 185 5.11 -16.51 11.84
CA HIS A 185 6.06 -17.33 11.09
C HIS A 185 6.19 -16.77 9.68
N ILE A 186 7.42 -16.45 9.26
CA ILE A 186 7.69 -15.95 7.91
C ILE A 186 8.16 -17.12 7.05
N GLU A 187 7.43 -17.39 5.97
CA GLU A 187 7.81 -18.37 4.96
C GLU A 187 8.32 -17.63 3.72
N THR A 188 9.65 -17.61 3.55
CA THR A 188 10.33 -16.88 2.46
C THR A 188 10.48 -17.73 1.20
N MET A 189 10.77 -17.08 0.07
CA MET A 189 11.08 -17.76 -1.20
C MET A 189 9.98 -18.74 -1.64
N CYS A 190 8.72 -18.36 -1.42
CA CYS A 190 7.58 -19.20 -1.76
C CYS A 190 6.42 -18.39 -2.34
N GLU A 191 5.63 -19.04 -3.18
CA GLU A 191 4.39 -18.50 -3.73
C GLU A 191 3.24 -19.49 -3.44
N VAL A 192 2.00 -19.02 -3.55
CA VAL A 192 0.84 -19.89 -3.45
C VAL A 192 0.79 -20.78 -4.69
N LYS A 193 0.91 -22.10 -4.48
CA LYS A 193 0.79 -23.11 -5.52
C LYS A 193 -0.67 -23.55 -5.67
N ASN A 194 -1.38 -23.74 -4.56
CA ASN A 194 -2.81 -24.07 -4.58
C ASN A 194 -3.53 -23.69 -3.28
N VAL A 195 -4.84 -23.50 -3.36
CA VAL A 195 -5.73 -23.28 -2.22
C VAL A 195 -6.81 -24.35 -2.21
N TYR A 196 -6.93 -25.08 -1.11
CA TYR A 196 -7.89 -26.17 -0.95
C TYR A 196 -8.94 -25.80 0.08
N LEU A 197 -10.21 -26.04 -0.26
CA LEU A 197 -11.27 -26.08 0.76
C LEU A 197 -11.11 -27.33 1.63
N GLN A 198 -11.63 -27.31 2.86
CA GLN A 198 -11.49 -28.42 3.81
C GLN A 198 -11.84 -29.80 3.22
N GLN A 199 -12.91 -29.90 2.43
CA GLN A 199 -13.34 -31.17 1.84
C GLN A 199 -12.37 -31.66 0.76
N GLU A 200 -11.90 -30.76 -0.10
CA GLU A 200 -10.92 -31.05 -1.16
C GLU A 200 -9.59 -31.51 -0.55
N PHE A 201 -9.15 -30.83 0.51
CA PHE A 201 -7.92 -31.20 1.21
C PHE A 201 -8.00 -32.61 1.80
N ARG A 202 -9.12 -32.98 2.44
CA ARG A 202 -9.32 -34.34 2.97
C ARG A 202 -9.28 -35.41 1.87
N LEU A 203 -9.86 -35.13 0.70
CA LEU A 203 -9.84 -36.06 -0.44
C LEU A 203 -8.44 -36.21 -1.03
N SER A 204 -7.62 -35.15 -0.99
CA SER A 204 -6.25 -35.17 -1.52
C SER A 204 -5.30 -36.09 -0.76
N LYS A 205 -5.64 -36.50 0.48
CA LYS A 205 -4.77 -37.26 1.41
C LYS A 205 -3.41 -36.61 1.70
N LYS A 206 -3.26 -35.31 1.39
CA LYS A 206 -2.09 -34.52 1.75
C LYS A 206 -2.05 -34.27 3.26
N LYS A 207 -0.88 -33.88 3.77
CA LYS A 207 -0.68 -33.54 5.19
C LYS A 207 -0.32 -32.07 5.33
N SER A 208 -0.98 -31.38 6.24
CA SER A 208 -0.62 -30.01 6.61
C SER A 208 0.40 -30.01 7.74
N LEU A 209 1.12 -28.91 7.87
CA LEU A 209 2.10 -28.65 8.89
C LEU A 209 1.47 -27.85 10.03
N THR A 210 1.87 -28.19 11.27
CA THR A 210 1.55 -27.38 12.45
C THR A 210 2.18 -25.99 12.33
N PHE A 211 1.65 -25.02 13.09
CA PHE A 211 2.31 -23.73 13.20
C PHE A 211 3.75 -23.90 13.72
N PRO A 212 4.78 -23.40 13.01
CA PRO A 212 6.16 -23.54 13.43
C PRO A 212 6.38 -22.92 14.81
N ARG A 213 6.80 -23.74 15.79
CA ARG A 213 7.23 -23.26 17.11
C ARG A 213 8.68 -22.79 16.99
N ASP A 214 9.02 -21.70 17.69
CA ASP A 214 10.24 -20.88 17.55
C ASP A 214 11.53 -21.62 17.14
N TYR A 215 12.35 -20.90 16.35
CA TYR A 215 13.72 -21.06 15.80
C TYR A 215 14.62 -22.27 16.14
N HIS A 216 14.37 -23.04 17.21
CA HIS A 216 15.15 -24.19 17.63
C HIS A 216 14.76 -25.48 16.93
N ASN A 217 14.78 -25.52 15.58
CA ASN A 217 14.81 -26.75 14.77
C ASN A 217 13.91 -27.92 15.26
N GLN A 218 12.78 -27.63 15.90
CA GLN A 218 11.86 -28.69 16.30
C GLN A 218 11.18 -29.15 15.01
N PRO A 219 11.14 -30.48 14.76
CA PRO A 219 10.53 -30.98 13.54
C PRO A 219 9.07 -30.55 13.52
N VAL A 220 8.71 -29.75 12.51
CA VAL A 220 7.31 -29.36 12.27
C VAL A 220 6.52 -30.64 12.04
N THR A 221 5.60 -30.95 12.95
CA THR A 221 4.79 -32.16 12.87
C THR A 221 3.59 -31.93 11.97
N THR A 222 2.95 -33.02 11.55
CA THR A 222 1.66 -32.97 10.88
C THR A 222 0.63 -32.30 11.77
N ASP A 223 -0.14 -31.37 11.21
CA ASP A 223 -1.27 -30.74 11.89
C ASP A 223 -2.49 -31.67 11.86
N GLU A 224 -3.03 -31.97 13.03
CA GLU A 224 -4.24 -32.77 13.18
C GLU A 224 -5.49 -31.88 13.31
N GLU A 225 -5.31 -30.55 13.47
CA GLU A 225 -6.42 -29.61 13.52
C GLU A 225 -7.09 -29.47 12.14
N LEU A 226 -8.42 -29.37 12.18
CA LEU A 226 -9.25 -29.20 10.98
C LEU A 226 -9.47 -27.73 10.70
N TRP A 227 -8.90 -27.27 9.59
CA TRP A 227 -9.03 -25.90 9.10
C TRP A 227 -10.07 -25.78 7.98
N PRO A 228 -10.73 -24.62 7.82
CA PRO A 228 -11.67 -24.39 6.72
C PRO A 228 -10.96 -24.29 5.35
N VAL A 229 -9.72 -23.76 5.32
CA VAL A 229 -8.92 -23.61 4.12
C VAL A 229 -7.47 -24.04 4.36
N TYR A 230 -6.83 -24.61 3.33
CA TYR A 230 -5.44 -25.02 3.33
C TYR A 230 -4.71 -24.39 2.14
N VAL A 231 -3.49 -23.93 2.37
CA VAL A 231 -2.66 -23.32 1.33
C VAL A 231 -1.43 -24.17 1.12
N GLU A 232 -1.24 -24.63 -0.12
CA GLU A 232 -0.01 -25.26 -0.58
C GLU A 232 0.88 -24.20 -1.21
N LEU A 233 2.13 -24.17 -0.75
CA LEU A 233 3.15 -23.26 -1.24
C LEU A 233 4.07 -23.96 -2.25
N THR A 234 4.78 -23.20 -3.08
CA THR A 234 5.70 -23.73 -4.10
C THR A 234 6.90 -24.49 -3.53
N ASN A 235 7.18 -24.34 -2.24
CA ASN A 235 8.18 -25.12 -1.51
C ASN A 235 7.61 -26.42 -0.90
N GLU A 236 6.43 -26.85 -1.36
CA GLU A 236 5.70 -28.06 -0.96
C GLU A 236 5.18 -28.07 0.49
N LYS A 237 5.38 -26.98 1.25
CA LYS A 237 4.77 -26.81 2.57
C LYS A 237 3.28 -26.51 2.43
N ILE A 238 2.49 -27.07 3.33
CA ILE A 238 1.04 -26.87 3.37
C ILE A 238 0.62 -26.44 4.77
N TYR A 239 -0.16 -25.38 4.86
CA TYR A 239 -0.67 -24.89 6.13
C TYR A 239 -2.18 -24.74 6.08
N GLY A 240 -2.87 -25.22 7.12
CA GLY A 240 -4.28 -24.91 7.34
C GLY A 240 -4.43 -23.60 8.11
N CYS A 241 -5.46 -22.81 7.80
CA CYS A 241 -5.79 -21.55 8.47
C CYS A 241 -7.30 -21.24 8.39
N ASP A 242 -7.76 -20.25 9.16
CA ASP A 242 -9.17 -19.82 9.17
C ASP A 242 -9.53 -19.03 7.90
N PHE A 243 -8.64 -18.15 7.43
CA PHE A 243 -8.75 -17.43 6.18
C PHE A 243 -7.39 -16.87 5.73
N ILE A 244 -7.35 -16.37 4.51
CA ILE A 244 -6.15 -15.86 3.83
C ILE A 244 -6.35 -14.38 3.51
N VAL A 245 -5.35 -13.55 3.82
CA VAL A 245 -5.26 -12.16 3.40
C VAL A 245 -4.37 -12.06 2.16
N SER A 246 -4.95 -11.66 1.03
CA SER A 246 -4.21 -11.37 -0.21
C SER A 246 -3.75 -9.91 -0.23
N ALA A 247 -2.45 -9.71 0.00
CA ALA A 247 -1.77 -8.41 -0.02
C ALA A 247 -0.72 -8.37 -1.16
N THR A 248 -1.10 -8.81 -2.35
CA THR A 248 -0.19 -9.01 -3.51
C THR A 248 -0.17 -7.85 -4.52
N GLY A 249 -0.79 -6.72 -4.17
CA GLY A 249 -0.89 -5.54 -5.03
C GLY A 249 -2.34 -5.19 -5.36
N VAL A 250 -2.51 -4.26 -6.31
CA VAL A 250 -3.81 -3.75 -6.74
C VAL A 250 -3.91 -3.67 -8.25
N THR A 251 -5.13 -3.71 -8.77
CA THR A 251 -5.47 -3.55 -10.19
C THR A 251 -6.31 -2.28 -10.36
N PRO A 252 -5.93 -1.33 -11.22
CA PRO A 252 -6.72 -0.13 -11.51
C PRO A 252 -8.17 -0.44 -11.91
N ASN A 253 -9.14 0.31 -11.39
CA ASN A 253 -10.57 0.12 -11.66
C ASN A 253 -10.99 0.83 -12.94
N ILE A 254 -10.59 0.30 -14.10
CA ILE A 254 -10.84 0.94 -15.40
C ILE A 254 -12.01 0.32 -16.18
N GLU A 255 -12.45 -0.89 -15.83
CA GLU A 255 -13.36 -1.69 -16.64
C GLU A 255 -14.69 -0.98 -17.00
N PRO A 256 -15.36 -0.25 -16.08
CA PRO A 256 -16.59 0.47 -16.41
C PRO A 256 -16.45 1.54 -17.50
N PHE A 257 -15.22 1.99 -17.75
CA PHE A 257 -14.93 3.09 -18.68
C PHE A 257 -14.45 2.60 -20.04
N LEU A 258 -14.06 1.33 -20.19
CA LEU A 258 -13.49 0.83 -21.45
C LEU A 258 -14.54 0.50 -22.52
N CYS A 259 -15.76 0.11 -22.12
CA CYS A 259 -16.77 -0.31 -23.09
C CYS A 259 -17.23 0.86 -23.98
N GLY A 260 -16.84 0.82 -25.26
CA GLY A 260 -17.15 1.86 -26.24
C GLY A 260 -16.20 3.05 -26.23
N ASN A 261 -15.11 3.00 -25.47
CA ASN A 261 -14.08 4.05 -25.45
C ASN A 261 -12.70 3.45 -25.69
N ASN A 262 -11.83 4.18 -26.38
CA ASN A 262 -10.47 3.72 -26.69
C ASN A 262 -9.43 4.49 -25.88
N PHE A 263 -9.34 4.18 -24.59
CA PHE A 263 -8.30 4.75 -23.72
C PHE A 263 -6.94 4.14 -24.02
N GLU A 264 -5.88 4.96 -23.97
CA GLU A 264 -4.53 4.43 -23.82
C GLU A 264 -4.32 3.91 -22.39
N VAL A 265 -3.85 2.67 -22.28
CA VAL A 265 -3.68 1.96 -21.00
C VAL A 265 -2.20 1.62 -20.82
N GLY A 266 -1.69 1.85 -19.61
CA GLY A 266 -0.33 1.51 -19.20
C GLY A 266 -0.13 0.01 -18.98
N GLU A 267 1.12 -0.43 -18.83
CA GLU A 267 1.46 -1.83 -18.59
C GLU A 267 0.88 -2.38 -17.28
N ASP A 268 0.66 -1.51 -16.30
CA ASP A 268 0.05 -1.82 -15.01
C ASP A 268 -1.50 -1.81 -15.05
N GLY A 269 -2.08 -1.60 -16.23
CA GLY A 269 -3.53 -1.56 -16.44
C GLY A 269 -4.19 -0.24 -16.05
N GLY A 270 -3.43 0.82 -15.76
CA GLY A 270 -3.99 2.15 -15.47
C GLY A 270 -4.23 2.98 -16.73
N LEU A 271 -5.18 3.92 -16.67
CA LEU A 271 -5.39 4.89 -17.76
C LEU A 271 -4.16 5.80 -17.87
N LYS A 272 -3.51 5.87 -19.04
CA LYS A 272 -2.36 6.77 -19.21
C LYS A 272 -2.82 8.23 -19.07
N VAL A 273 -2.03 9.01 -18.35
CA VAL A 273 -2.22 10.45 -18.21
C VAL A 273 -0.96 11.25 -18.53
N ASP A 274 -1.13 12.43 -19.11
CA ASP A 274 -0.06 13.39 -19.36
C ASP A 274 0.27 14.22 -18.10
N ASP A 275 1.18 15.20 -18.26
CA ASP A 275 1.62 16.16 -17.23
C ASP A 275 0.54 17.18 -16.82
N HIS A 276 -0.65 17.13 -17.40
CA HIS A 276 -1.84 17.90 -17.04
C HIS A 276 -2.98 16.99 -16.57
N MET A 277 -2.69 15.72 -16.29
CA MET A 277 -3.65 14.68 -15.88
C MET A 277 -4.70 14.33 -16.96
N HIS A 278 -4.53 14.76 -18.22
CA HIS A 278 -5.43 14.37 -19.30
C HIS A 278 -5.23 12.90 -19.64
N THR A 279 -6.33 12.20 -19.89
CA THR A 279 -6.30 10.90 -20.55
C THR A 279 -6.16 11.07 -22.07
N SER A 280 -6.09 9.96 -22.81
CA SER A 280 -6.11 9.98 -24.29
C SER A 280 -7.45 10.44 -24.90
N LEU A 281 -8.51 10.61 -24.10
CA LEU A 281 -9.82 11.06 -24.57
C LEU A 281 -10.06 12.53 -24.20
N PRO A 282 -10.71 13.30 -25.11
CA PRO A 282 -10.94 14.72 -24.89
C PRO A 282 -11.82 14.95 -23.66
N ASP A 283 -11.52 16.03 -22.93
CA ASP A 283 -12.26 16.49 -21.75
C ASP A 283 -12.29 15.51 -20.55
N ILE A 284 -11.53 14.41 -20.62
CA ILE A 284 -11.45 13.40 -19.57
C ILE A 284 -10.05 13.39 -18.97
N TYR A 285 -10.01 13.60 -17.66
CA TYR A 285 -8.84 13.52 -16.79
C TYR A 285 -8.90 12.24 -15.96
N ALA A 286 -7.77 11.83 -15.39
CA ALA A 286 -7.77 10.78 -14.37
C ALA A 286 -6.73 11.07 -13.28
N ALA A 287 -7.02 10.63 -12.04
CA ALA A 287 -6.15 10.90 -10.91
C ALA A 287 -6.13 9.75 -9.89
N GLY A 288 -4.97 9.55 -9.27
CA GLY A 288 -4.74 8.53 -8.26
C GLY A 288 -4.60 7.13 -8.84
N ASP A 289 -5.04 6.13 -8.08
CA ASP A 289 -4.68 4.73 -8.33
C ASP A 289 -5.27 4.11 -9.61
N ILE A 290 -6.17 4.82 -10.29
CA ILE A 290 -6.76 4.40 -11.57
C ILE A 290 -5.83 4.66 -12.77
N CYS A 291 -4.89 5.61 -12.66
CA CYS A 291 -4.18 6.16 -13.82
C CYS A 291 -2.66 6.00 -13.73
N THR A 292 -1.98 5.99 -14.87
CA THR A 292 -0.54 5.77 -14.99
C THR A 292 0.11 7.00 -15.57
N ALA A 293 1.08 7.55 -14.84
CA ALA A 293 1.86 8.70 -15.26
C ALA A 293 2.62 8.36 -16.55
N SER A 294 2.32 9.07 -17.64
CA SER A 294 2.90 8.84 -18.98
C SER A 294 3.64 10.06 -19.53
N TRP A 295 3.94 11.05 -18.70
CA TRP A 295 4.90 12.11 -19.00
C TRP A 295 6.34 11.63 -18.72
N GLN A 296 7.35 12.44 -19.08
CA GLN A 296 8.72 12.18 -18.67
C GLN A 296 8.87 12.55 -17.19
N PRO A 297 8.96 11.59 -16.25
CA PRO A 297 9.04 11.90 -14.84
C PRO A 297 10.39 12.54 -14.49
N SER A 298 10.41 13.34 -13.41
CA SER A 298 11.66 13.76 -12.80
C SER A 298 12.51 12.52 -12.44
N PRO A 299 13.84 12.56 -12.61
CA PRO A 299 14.72 11.42 -12.31
C PRO A 299 14.58 10.90 -10.87
N LEU A 300 14.15 11.75 -9.94
CA LEU A 300 14.04 11.45 -8.50
C LEU A 300 12.61 11.10 -8.09
N TRP A 301 11.66 11.20 -9.00
CA TRP A 301 10.27 10.81 -8.79
C TRP A 301 9.99 9.43 -9.39
N GLN A 302 8.98 8.76 -8.84
CA GLN A 302 8.40 7.54 -9.40
C GLN A 302 6.97 7.38 -8.92
N GLN A 303 6.13 6.78 -9.76
CA GLN A 303 4.75 6.53 -9.39
C GLN A 303 4.65 5.32 -8.44
N MET A 304 3.87 5.47 -7.38
CA MET A 304 3.41 4.37 -6.53
C MET A 304 1.94 4.60 -6.15
N ARG A 305 1.22 3.52 -5.86
CA ARG A 305 -0.19 3.53 -5.48
C ARG A 305 -0.35 3.92 -4.00
N LEU A 306 -0.04 5.18 -3.70
CA LEU A 306 0.05 5.74 -2.34
C LEU A 306 -0.99 6.83 -2.12
N TRP A 307 -1.46 6.94 -0.88
CA TRP A 307 -2.41 7.96 -0.47
C TRP A 307 -1.91 9.39 -0.77
N THR A 308 -0.62 9.66 -0.55
CA THR A 308 -0.01 10.97 -0.81
C THR A 308 -0.06 11.35 -2.29
N GLN A 309 0.32 10.41 -3.17
CA GLN A 309 0.26 10.62 -4.62
C GLN A 309 -1.19 10.76 -5.10
N ALA A 310 -2.12 9.94 -4.60
CA ALA A 310 -3.54 10.07 -4.95
C ALA A 310 -4.10 11.45 -4.59
N ARG A 311 -3.71 12.00 -3.42
CA ARG A 311 -4.08 13.35 -3.00
C ARG A 311 -3.44 14.42 -3.90
N GLN A 312 -2.15 14.31 -4.21
CA GLN A 312 -1.42 15.25 -5.07
C GLN A 312 -2.03 15.28 -6.48
N MET A 313 -2.20 14.10 -7.09
CA MET A 313 -2.81 13.96 -8.43
C MET A 313 -4.24 14.51 -8.45
N GLY A 314 -5.06 14.22 -7.43
CA GLY A 314 -6.42 14.74 -7.37
C GLY A 314 -6.48 16.27 -7.27
N TRP A 315 -5.60 16.87 -6.48
CA TRP A 315 -5.53 18.33 -6.36
C TRP A 315 -5.02 18.98 -7.64
N TYR A 316 -4.00 18.39 -8.27
CA TYR A 316 -3.41 18.89 -9.49
C TYR A 316 -4.34 18.74 -10.71
N ALA A 317 -5.07 17.63 -10.82
CA ALA A 317 -6.12 17.45 -11.83
C ALA A 317 -7.18 18.56 -11.74
N ALA A 318 -7.61 18.93 -10.53
CA ALA A 318 -8.55 20.03 -10.34
C ALA A 318 -7.98 21.38 -10.80
N LYS A 319 -6.70 21.67 -10.54
CA LYS A 319 -6.02 22.86 -11.07
C LYS A 319 -5.99 22.87 -12.60
N CYS A 320 -5.62 21.75 -13.22
CA CYS A 320 -5.54 21.61 -14.67
C CYS A 320 -6.90 21.82 -15.33
N MET A 321 -7.96 21.21 -14.78
CA MET A 321 -9.34 21.39 -15.26
C MET A 321 -9.81 22.85 -15.16
N ALA A 322 -9.47 23.54 -14.07
CA ALA A 322 -9.81 24.95 -13.89
C ALA A 322 -9.08 25.84 -14.89
N ALA A 323 -7.78 25.66 -15.04
CA ALA A 323 -6.96 26.43 -15.97
C ALA A 323 -7.38 26.21 -17.43
N ALA A 324 -7.62 24.96 -17.83
CA ALA A 324 -8.14 24.64 -19.16
C ALA A 324 -9.50 25.31 -19.44
N THR A 325 -10.32 25.55 -18.41
CA THR A 325 -11.61 26.25 -18.54
C THR A 325 -11.43 27.76 -18.69
N LEU A 326 -10.41 28.33 -18.05
CA LEU A 326 -10.10 29.77 -18.07
C LEU A 326 -9.20 30.16 -19.26
N GLY A 327 -8.54 29.20 -19.91
CA GLY A 327 -7.52 29.45 -20.93
C GLY A 327 -6.15 29.80 -20.33
N ASP A 328 -5.92 29.45 -19.06
CA ASP A 328 -4.68 29.68 -18.35
C ASP A 328 -3.71 28.49 -18.54
N SER A 329 -2.40 28.76 -18.44
CA SER A 329 -1.37 27.72 -18.36
C SER A 329 -1.13 27.31 -16.90
N VAL A 330 -0.81 26.03 -16.69
CA VAL A 330 -0.42 25.48 -15.38
C VAL A 330 0.89 24.73 -15.55
N ASP A 331 1.87 25.07 -14.72
CA ASP A 331 3.09 24.29 -14.61
C ASP A 331 2.88 23.08 -13.70
N MET A 332 3.67 22.03 -13.94
CA MET A 332 3.66 20.83 -13.11
C MET A 332 3.95 21.18 -11.65
N ASP A 333 3.18 20.58 -10.75
CA ASP A 333 3.34 20.79 -9.32
C ASP A 333 4.68 20.20 -8.84
N PHE A 334 5.41 20.94 -8.00
CA PHE A 334 6.70 20.53 -7.44
C PHE A 334 6.65 19.16 -6.72
N SER A 335 5.46 18.75 -6.26
CA SER A 335 5.25 17.42 -5.67
C SER A 335 5.54 16.23 -6.61
N PHE A 336 5.73 16.47 -7.92
CA PHE A 336 6.13 15.46 -8.89
C PHE A 336 7.64 15.46 -9.21
N GLU A 337 8.45 16.26 -8.51
CA GLU A 337 9.91 16.30 -8.67
C GLU A 337 10.65 15.25 -7.82
N LEU A 338 10.12 14.95 -6.62
CA LEU A 338 10.74 14.00 -5.70
C LEU A 338 9.75 12.94 -5.23
N PHE A 339 10.17 11.68 -5.25
CA PHE A 339 9.46 10.65 -4.53
C PHE A 339 9.67 10.84 -3.01
N ALA A 340 8.61 11.15 -2.27
CA ALA A 340 8.63 11.21 -0.82
C ALA A 340 7.47 10.39 -0.24
N HIS A 341 7.78 9.47 0.66
CA HIS A 341 6.78 8.68 1.36
C HIS A 341 7.13 8.53 2.84
N VAL A 342 6.16 8.85 3.70
CA VAL A 342 6.24 8.67 5.14
C VAL A 342 5.17 7.67 5.56
N THR A 343 5.59 6.64 6.28
CA THR A 343 4.72 5.60 6.83
C THR A 343 5.27 5.11 8.17
N LYS A 344 4.58 4.13 8.76
CA LYS A 344 4.97 3.50 10.02
C LYS A 344 4.96 1.99 9.85
N PHE A 345 6.10 1.35 10.12
CA PHE A 345 6.20 -0.11 10.18
C PHE A 345 6.90 -0.52 11.46
N PHE A 346 6.39 -1.56 12.13
CA PHE A 346 6.98 -2.10 13.36
C PHE A 346 7.21 -1.05 14.46
N ASN A 347 6.31 -0.07 14.54
CA ASN A 347 6.41 1.10 15.40
C ASN A 347 7.54 2.10 15.10
N TYR A 348 8.27 1.94 14.00
CA TYR A 348 9.21 2.95 13.51
C TYR A 348 8.55 3.88 12.51
N LYS A 349 8.83 5.18 12.64
CA LYS A 349 8.69 6.14 11.54
C LYS A 349 9.60 5.67 10.40
N VAL A 350 9.07 5.57 9.19
CA VAL A 350 9.80 5.17 7.98
C VAL A 350 9.61 6.26 6.94
N VAL A 351 10.72 6.82 6.47
CA VAL A 351 10.75 7.83 5.42
C VAL A 351 11.57 7.31 4.24
N LEU A 352 10.99 7.42 3.05
CA LEU A 352 11.59 7.00 1.79
C LEU A 352 11.68 8.22 0.88
N LEU A 353 12.89 8.55 0.45
CA LEU A 353 13.18 9.72 -0.39
C LEU A 353 13.87 9.30 -1.69
N GLY A 354 13.45 9.88 -2.80
CA GLY A 354 14.08 9.72 -4.11
C GLY A 354 14.19 8.26 -4.54
N LYS A 355 15.38 7.90 -5.06
CA LYS A 355 15.77 6.53 -5.39
C LYS A 355 16.24 5.75 -4.16
N TYR A 356 15.38 5.64 -3.15
CA TYR A 356 15.69 5.05 -1.84
C TYR A 356 16.24 3.60 -1.87
N ASN A 357 15.98 2.84 -2.94
CA ASN A 357 16.53 1.50 -3.18
C ASN A 357 17.37 1.44 -4.46
N ALA A 358 18.02 2.55 -4.83
CA ALA A 358 18.80 2.68 -6.06
C ALA A 358 18.02 2.29 -7.33
N GLN A 359 16.70 2.53 -7.32
CA GLN A 359 15.83 2.11 -8.40
C GLN A 359 16.28 2.76 -9.70
N ASN A 360 16.56 1.93 -10.71
CA ASN A 360 16.98 2.35 -12.05
C ASN A 360 18.36 3.06 -12.11
N LEU A 361 19.20 2.99 -11.06
CA LEU A 361 20.54 3.62 -11.07
C LEU A 361 21.65 2.71 -11.64
N GLY A 362 21.34 1.45 -11.95
CA GLY A 362 22.36 0.47 -12.38
C GLY A 362 23.27 0.05 -11.22
N SER A 363 24.45 -0.50 -11.53
CA SER A 363 25.42 -0.97 -10.52
C SER A 363 26.40 0.11 -10.05
N ASP A 364 26.43 1.26 -10.72
CA ASP A 364 27.36 2.35 -10.43
C ASP A 364 26.73 3.33 -9.44
N HIS A 365 26.58 2.86 -8.21
CA HIS A 365 26.09 3.64 -7.08
C HIS A 365 26.76 3.18 -5.78
N GLU A 366 26.83 4.06 -4.81
CA GLU A 366 27.35 3.80 -3.48
C GLU A 366 26.21 3.80 -2.46
N LEU A 367 26.30 2.91 -1.48
CA LEU A 367 25.37 2.83 -0.37
C LEU A 367 26.13 3.18 0.91
N MET A 368 25.71 4.28 1.55
CA MET A 368 26.21 4.65 2.86
C MET A 368 25.19 4.25 3.92
N LEU A 369 25.66 3.74 5.06
CA LEU A 369 24.81 3.18 6.10
C LEU A 369 25.26 3.62 7.50
N ARG A 370 24.32 4.17 8.28
CA ARG A 370 24.42 4.32 9.73
C ARG A 370 23.29 3.53 10.38
N CYS A 371 23.63 2.70 11.35
CA CYS A 371 22.64 1.90 12.07
C CYS A 371 22.96 1.88 13.55
N THR A 372 22.00 2.34 14.35
CA THR A 372 22.02 2.21 15.80
C THR A 372 20.94 1.20 16.17
N LYS A 373 21.36 -0.02 16.53
CA LYS A 373 20.47 -1.17 16.73
C LYS A 373 19.30 -0.82 17.66
N GLY A 374 18.08 -0.98 17.15
CA GLY A 374 16.85 -0.75 17.90
C GLY A 374 16.44 0.73 18.05
N GLN A 375 17.22 1.67 17.51
CA GLN A 375 16.92 3.11 17.55
C GLN A 375 16.67 3.65 16.15
N GLU A 376 17.67 3.59 15.28
CA GLU A 376 17.59 4.16 13.94
C GLU A 376 18.37 3.34 12.90
N TYR A 377 17.91 3.43 11.66
CA TYR A 377 18.59 2.92 10.48
C TYR A 377 18.49 3.98 9.39
N ILE A 378 19.65 4.43 8.93
CA ILE A 378 19.80 5.49 7.92
C ILE A 378 20.63 4.94 6.79
N LYS A 379 20.03 4.88 5.60
CA LYS A 379 20.73 4.50 4.38
C LYS A 379 20.61 5.63 3.36
N VAL A 380 21.72 5.94 2.73
CA VAL A 380 21.82 6.91 1.65
C VAL A 380 22.30 6.22 0.38
N VAL A 381 21.69 6.57 -0.75
CA VAL A 381 22.09 6.14 -2.08
C VAL A 381 22.79 7.30 -2.77
N MET A 382 24.05 7.09 -3.14
CA MET A 382 24.92 8.07 -3.76
C MET A 382 25.25 7.66 -5.21
N GLN A 383 25.31 8.63 -6.12
CA GLN A 383 25.80 8.44 -7.49
C GLN A 383 26.50 9.72 -7.96
N ASP A 384 27.69 9.60 -8.56
CA ASP A 384 28.49 10.74 -9.05
C ASP A 384 28.68 11.87 -8.01
N GLY A 385 28.85 11.48 -6.74
CA GLY A 385 28.99 12.40 -5.63
C GLY A 385 27.70 13.12 -5.22
N ARG A 386 26.52 12.71 -5.69
CA ARG A 386 25.22 13.32 -5.34
C ARG A 386 24.31 12.33 -4.63
N MET A 387 23.47 12.85 -3.75
CA MET A 387 22.45 12.06 -3.08
C MET A 387 21.27 11.80 -4.02
N MET A 388 20.97 10.53 -4.26
CA MET A 388 19.90 10.09 -5.15
C MET A 388 18.67 9.61 -4.40
N GLY A 389 18.84 9.15 -3.16
CA GLY A 389 17.73 8.70 -2.32
C GLY A 389 18.16 8.30 -0.93
N ALA A 390 17.18 8.12 -0.04
CA ALA A 390 17.42 7.73 1.33
C ALA A 390 16.29 6.85 1.91
N VAL A 391 16.66 5.98 2.85
CA VAL A 391 15.75 5.26 3.74
C VAL A 391 16.09 5.68 5.16
N LEU A 392 15.14 6.31 5.84
CA LEU A 392 15.28 6.77 7.23
C LEU A 392 14.25 6.03 8.08
N ILE A 393 14.73 5.27 9.07
CA ILE A 393 13.90 4.48 9.98
C ILE A 393 14.21 4.93 11.40
N GLY A 394 13.18 5.27 12.17
CA GLY A 394 13.30 5.84 13.51
C GLY A 394 13.29 7.37 13.50
N GLU A 395 13.65 7.96 14.62
CA GLU A 395 13.73 9.42 14.77
C GLU A 395 15.13 9.89 14.36
N THR A 396 15.30 10.17 13.07
CA THR A 396 16.61 10.49 12.49
C THR A 396 16.92 11.99 12.48
N ASN A 397 15.89 12.84 12.40
CA ASN A 397 16.00 14.30 12.20
C ASN A 397 16.80 14.69 10.94
N LEU A 398 16.87 13.82 9.93
CA LEU A 398 17.59 14.04 8.68
C LEU A 398 16.64 14.19 7.48
N GLU A 399 15.33 14.14 7.70
CA GLU A 399 14.32 14.03 6.65
C GLU A 399 14.34 15.25 5.72
N GLU A 400 14.29 16.46 6.28
CA GLU A 400 14.29 17.72 5.54
C GLU A 400 15.65 17.97 4.87
N THR A 401 16.74 17.75 5.60
CA THR A 401 18.09 17.95 5.10
C THR A 401 18.36 17.04 3.89
N PHE A 402 18.01 15.75 3.97
CA PHE A 402 18.23 14.82 2.88
C PHE A 402 17.29 15.09 1.70
N GLU A 403 16.04 15.49 1.94
CA GLU A 403 15.14 15.96 0.88
C GLU A 403 15.75 17.13 0.11
N ASN A 404 16.28 18.14 0.82
CA ASN A 404 16.94 19.29 0.20
C ASN A 404 18.22 18.90 -0.57
N LEU A 405 19.05 18.02 -0.02
CA LEU A 405 20.25 17.53 -0.70
C LEU A 405 19.94 16.80 -2.01
N ILE A 406 18.89 15.97 -1.99
CA ILE A 406 18.42 15.25 -3.17
C ILE A 406 17.86 16.24 -4.19
N LEU A 407 17.01 17.18 -3.79
CA LEU A 407 16.40 18.15 -4.71
C LEU A 407 17.43 19.12 -5.32
N ASN A 408 18.33 19.65 -4.51
CA ASN A 408 19.36 20.59 -4.96
C ASN A 408 20.49 19.90 -5.73
N GLN A 409 20.52 18.56 -5.73
CA GLN A 409 21.53 17.75 -6.41
C GLN A 409 22.94 18.20 -6.01
N MET A 410 23.20 18.48 -4.74
CA MET A 410 24.50 19.03 -4.33
C MET A 410 25.63 18.02 -4.54
N ASN A 411 26.82 18.48 -4.92
CA ASN A 411 28.00 17.62 -4.96
C ASN A 411 28.56 17.47 -3.54
N LEU A 412 28.46 16.26 -3.00
CA LEU A 412 28.80 15.86 -1.65
C LEU A 412 30.13 15.10 -1.55
N SER A 413 30.89 15.01 -2.65
CA SER A 413 32.14 14.22 -2.71
C SER A 413 33.17 14.66 -1.66
N SER A 414 33.15 15.93 -1.25
CA SER A 414 34.07 16.48 -0.24
C SER A 414 33.78 15.99 1.18
N TYR A 415 32.55 15.54 1.46
CA TYR A 415 32.14 15.12 2.80
C TYR A 415 32.40 13.63 3.05
N GLY A 416 32.37 12.79 2.02
CA GLY A 416 32.67 11.36 2.16
C GLY A 416 31.86 10.70 3.28
N GLU A 417 32.52 9.97 4.18
CA GLU A 417 31.90 9.28 5.32
C GLU A 417 31.28 10.23 6.36
N ASP A 418 31.73 11.48 6.44
CA ASP A 418 31.25 12.48 7.41
C ASP A 418 29.76 12.81 7.20
N LEU A 419 29.21 12.52 6.02
CA LEU A 419 27.78 12.70 5.69
C LEU A 419 26.85 11.99 6.69
N LEU A 420 27.32 10.89 7.29
CA LEU A 420 26.56 10.12 8.27
C LEU A 420 27.16 10.16 9.67
N ASP A 421 28.21 10.94 9.95
CA ASP A 421 28.76 11.03 11.30
C ASP A 421 27.73 11.71 12.24
N PRO A 422 27.25 11.04 13.30
CA PRO A 422 26.28 11.62 14.23
C PRO A 422 26.82 12.81 15.04
N ASN A 423 28.14 13.04 15.05
CA ASN A 423 28.76 14.16 15.75
C ASN A 423 28.89 15.42 14.88
N ILE A 424 28.51 15.31 13.61
CA ILE A 424 28.59 16.40 12.64
C ILE A 424 27.16 16.81 12.32
N ASP A 425 26.83 18.07 12.59
CA ASP A 425 25.59 18.62 12.09
C ASP A 425 25.76 18.89 10.59
N ILE A 426 25.01 18.16 9.78
CA ILE A 426 25.14 18.28 8.35
C ILE A 426 24.50 19.58 7.85
N GLU A 427 23.57 20.16 8.61
CA GLU A 427 22.93 21.43 8.29
C GLU A 427 23.93 22.58 8.31
N ASP A 428 24.91 22.54 9.21
CA ASP A 428 25.99 23.54 9.32
C ASP A 428 26.84 23.69 8.05
N TYR A 429 26.83 22.70 7.15
CA TYR A 429 27.54 22.78 5.86
C TYR A 429 26.77 23.51 4.77
N PHE A 430 25.48 23.74 4.96
CA PHE A 430 24.58 24.24 3.91
C PHE A 430 23.93 25.59 4.23
N ASP A 431 24.21 26.14 5.42
CA ASP A 431 24.08 27.57 5.75
C ASP A 431 25.23 28.41 5.15
#